data_AF-A0A3G2Z479-F1
#
_entry.id   AF-A0A3G2Z479-F1
#
_cell.length_a   1.000
_cell.length_b   1.000
_cell.length_c   1.000
_cell.angle_alpha   90.00
_cell.angle_beta   90.00
_cell.angle_gamma   90.00
#
_symmetry.space_group_name_H-M   'P 1'
#
loop_
_entity.id
_entity.type
_entity.pdbx_description
1 polymer ?
#
loop_
_entity_poly.entity_id
_entity_poly.type
_entity_poly.pdbx_seq_one_letter_code
_entity_poly.pdbx_strand_id
1 'polypeptide(L)'
;MTLNLCVLTPNRIIWDSEVKEIILSTNSGQIGVLPNHAPIATAVDIGLLRIRLNNDQWLTVALMGGFARIGNNEITILGNDAEISTDIDPQEAQQALEIAEANLSRAEGKRQAIEANLALRRARTRVEAVNVISY
;
A
#
# COMPACT_ATOMS: atom_id res chain seq x y z
N MET A 1 9.93 20.45 -8.76
CA MET A 1 9.64 19.45 -9.81
C MET A 1 8.75 18.41 -9.17
N THR A 2 7.65 18.06 -9.82
CA THR A 2 6.61 17.16 -9.32
C THR A 2 6.41 16.01 -10.29
N LEU A 3 5.70 14.98 -9.85
CA LEU A 3 5.26 13.85 -10.65
C LEU A 3 3.78 13.59 -10.40
N ASN A 4 3.06 13.13 -11.41
CA ASN A 4 1.64 12.84 -11.32
C ASN A 4 1.46 11.43 -10.77
N LEU A 5 0.76 11.30 -9.65
CA LEU A 5 0.46 10.00 -9.04
C LEU A 5 -1.04 9.71 -9.16
N CYS A 6 -1.36 8.61 -9.82
CA CYS A 6 -2.71 8.06 -9.90
C CYS A 6 -2.73 6.67 -9.25
N VAL A 7 -3.50 6.50 -8.18
CA VAL A 7 -3.74 5.23 -7.49
C VAL A 7 -5.17 4.79 -7.74
N LEU A 8 -5.31 3.63 -8.36
CA LEU A 8 -6.56 3.09 -8.87
C LEU A 8 -6.82 1.73 -8.23
N THR A 9 -8.06 1.49 -7.83
CA THR A 9 -8.60 0.15 -7.53
C THR A 9 -9.68 -0.20 -8.56
N PRO A 10 -10.11 -1.47 -8.67
CA PRO A 10 -11.18 -1.84 -9.61
C PRO A 10 -12.48 -1.05 -9.42
N ASN A 11 -12.71 -0.51 -8.21
CA ASN A 11 -13.95 0.14 -7.84
C ASN A 11 -13.89 1.68 -7.89
N ARG A 12 -12.72 2.29 -7.63
CA ARG A 12 -12.58 3.75 -7.54
C ARG A 12 -11.14 4.25 -7.72
N ILE A 13 -11.02 5.54 -7.99
CA ILE A 13 -9.76 6.28 -7.90
C ILE A 13 -9.54 6.66 -6.43
N ILE A 14 -8.40 6.27 -5.87
CA ILE A 14 -8.04 6.51 -4.46
C ILE A 14 -7.24 7.80 -4.33
N TRP A 15 -6.38 8.06 -5.30
CA TRP A 15 -5.53 9.24 -5.34
C TRP A 15 -5.29 9.66 -6.79
N ASP A 16 -5.37 10.95 -7.06
CA ASP A 16 -5.02 11.53 -8.37
C ASP A 16 -4.54 12.97 -8.15
N SER A 17 -3.23 13.14 -7.99
CA SER A 17 -2.63 14.45 -7.73
C SER A 17 -1.12 14.49 -7.99
N GLU A 18 -0.59 15.70 -8.08
CA GLU A 18 0.85 15.94 -8.17
C GLU A 18 1.54 15.76 -6.81
N VAL A 19 2.66 15.06 -6.79
CA VAL A 19 3.44 14.76 -5.59
C VAL A 19 4.93 14.97 -5.84
N LYS A 20 5.74 15.08 -4.79
CA LYS A 20 7.20 15.29 -4.91
C LYS A 20 7.95 13.98 -5.09
N GLU A 21 7.62 13.00 -4.26
CA GLU A 21 8.24 11.67 -4.27
C GLU A 21 7.25 10.65 -3.73
N ILE A 22 7.46 9.40 -4.14
CA ILE A 22 6.75 8.26 -3.56
C ILE A 22 7.74 7.19 -3.12
N ILE A 23 7.38 6.44 -2.11
CA ILE A 23 8.08 5.22 -1.70
C ILE A 23 7.07 4.10 -1.76
N LEU A 24 7.31 3.12 -2.63
CA LEU A 24 6.41 1.99 -2.85
C LEU A 24 7.10 0.67 -2.50
N SER A 25 6.30 -0.27 -1.98
CA SER A 25 6.75 -1.62 -1.60
C SER A 25 6.58 -2.59 -2.77
N THR A 26 7.68 -3.11 -3.31
CA THR A 26 7.71 -4.13 -4.38
C THR A 26 8.05 -5.50 -3.82
N ASN A 27 7.91 -6.53 -4.65
CA ASN A 27 8.37 -7.89 -4.34
C ASN A 27 9.87 -7.99 -4.02
N SER A 28 10.67 -7.01 -4.43
CA SER A 28 12.13 -6.99 -4.28
C SER A 28 12.60 -6.05 -3.17
N GLY A 29 11.67 -5.48 -2.41
CA GLY A 29 11.94 -4.47 -1.38
C GLY A 29 11.28 -3.13 -1.68
N GLN A 30 11.79 -2.05 -1.09
CA GLN A 30 11.23 -0.71 -1.26
C GLN A 30 11.95 0.05 -2.38
N ILE A 31 11.19 0.78 -3.20
CA ILE A 31 11.73 1.69 -4.22
C ILE A 31 11.17 3.10 -4.01
N GLY A 32 12.07 4.08 -3.99
CA GLY A 32 11.74 5.50 -3.99
C GLY A 32 11.74 6.03 -5.42
N VAL A 33 10.69 6.73 -5.81
CA VAL A 33 10.54 7.33 -7.14
C VAL A 33 10.52 8.84 -7.01
N LEU A 34 11.49 9.46 -7.69
CA LEU A 34 11.69 10.91 -7.76
C LEU A 34 11.29 11.42 -9.16
N PRO A 35 11.17 12.74 -9.36
CA PRO A 35 10.95 13.31 -10.68
C PRO A 35 12.08 12.93 -11.64
N ASN A 36 11.72 12.68 -12.90
CA ASN A 36 12.59 12.22 -13.99
C ASN A 36 13.19 10.82 -13.79
N HIS A 37 12.52 9.97 -13.00
CA HIS A 37 12.88 8.56 -12.90
C HIS A 37 12.71 7.84 -14.25
N ALA A 38 13.62 6.90 -14.54
CA ALA A 38 13.55 6.09 -15.75
C ALA A 38 12.24 5.28 -15.80
N PRO A 39 11.63 5.06 -16.98
CA PRO A 39 10.41 4.28 -17.08
C PRO A 39 10.60 2.86 -16.56
N ILE A 40 9.72 2.41 -15.68
CA ILE A 40 9.74 1.06 -15.11
C ILE A 40 8.31 0.55 -14.88
N ALA A 41 8.11 -0.74 -15.11
CA ALA A 41 6.89 -1.45 -14.71
C ALA A 41 7.27 -2.50 -13.68
N THR A 42 6.60 -2.49 -12.53
CA THR A 42 6.91 -3.41 -11.41
C THR A 42 5.64 -3.93 -10.76
N ALA A 43 5.74 -5.13 -10.19
CA ALA A 43 4.73 -5.64 -9.28
C ALA A 43 4.86 -4.93 -7.92
N VAL A 44 3.71 -4.62 -7.32
CA VAL A 44 3.59 -4.03 -5.99
C VAL A 44 3.14 -5.12 -5.04
N ASP A 45 3.86 -5.30 -3.94
CA ASP A 45 3.50 -6.28 -2.91
C ASP A 45 2.49 -5.65 -1.92
N ILE A 46 1.92 -6.47 -1.05
CA ILE A 46 1.10 -6.00 0.07
C ILE A 46 2.02 -5.23 1.01
N GLY A 47 1.74 -3.93 1.18
CA GLY A 47 2.59 -3.05 1.97
C GLY A 47 2.15 -1.60 1.92
N LEU A 48 3.05 -0.72 2.36
CA LEU A 48 2.78 0.70 2.44
C LEU A 48 3.28 1.43 1.19
N LEU A 49 2.46 2.38 0.74
CA LEU A 49 2.83 3.44 -0.18
C LEU A 49 2.93 4.74 0.63
N ARG A 50 4.11 5.34 0.66
CA ARG A 50 4.31 6.66 1.28
C ARG A 50 4.39 7.69 0.18
N ILE A 51 3.60 8.74 0.32
CA ILE A 51 3.46 9.83 -0.64
C ILE A 51 3.93 11.10 0.04
N ARG A 52 4.92 11.78 -0.56
CA ARG A 52 5.32 13.11 -0.10
C ARG A 52 4.61 14.18 -0.91
N LEU A 53 3.79 14.95 -0.22
CA LEU A 53 3.02 16.04 -0.79
C LEU A 53 3.89 17.28 -1.03
N ASN A 54 3.34 18.24 -1.78
CA ASN A 54 4.07 19.47 -2.13
C ASN A 54 4.42 20.34 -0.91
N ASN A 55 3.64 20.23 0.17
CA ASN A 55 3.86 20.89 1.46
C ASN A 55 4.84 20.12 2.38
N ASP A 56 5.56 19.13 1.85
CA ASP A 56 6.51 18.27 2.58
C ASP A 56 5.89 17.37 3.65
N GLN A 57 4.56 17.27 3.70
CA GLN A 57 3.88 16.28 4.54
C GLN A 57 3.92 14.90 3.89
N TRP A 58 4.00 13.88 4.74
CA TRP A 58 3.91 12.48 4.34
C TRP A 58 2.49 11.96 4.56
N LEU A 59 1.94 11.35 3.52
CA LEU A 59 0.70 10.59 3.56
C LEU A 59 1.04 9.11 3.36
N THR A 60 0.35 8.23 4.08
CA THR A 60 0.53 6.78 3.95
C THR A 60 -0.75 6.15 3.39
N VAL A 61 -0.58 5.22 2.45
CA VAL A 61 -1.66 4.45 1.86
C VAL A 61 -1.30 2.97 2.00
N ALA A 62 -2.20 2.18 2.58
CA ALA A 62 -2.08 0.74 2.63
C ALA A 62 -2.49 0.16 1.27
N LEU A 63 -1.60 -0.57 0.60
CA LEU A 63 -1.87 -1.24 -0.67
C LEU A 63 -1.95 -2.75 -0.48
N MET A 64 -2.99 -3.38 -1.01
CA MET A 64 -3.21 -4.83 -0.94
C MET A 64 -2.64 -5.57 -2.18
N GLY A 65 -1.48 -5.11 -2.63
CA GLY A 65 -0.77 -5.60 -3.81
C GLY A 65 -1.36 -5.08 -5.13
N GLY A 66 -0.58 -5.23 -6.21
CA GLY A 66 -0.96 -4.72 -7.53
C GLY A 66 0.21 -4.56 -8.49
N PHE A 67 0.11 -3.57 -9.36
CA PHE A 67 1.12 -3.20 -10.34
C PHE A 67 1.36 -1.69 -10.35
N ALA A 68 2.60 -1.27 -10.53
CA ALA A 68 2.96 0.13 -10.71
C ALA A 68 3.66 0.30 -12.07
N ARG A 69 3.25 1.34 -12.80
CA ARG A 69 3.89 1.80 -14.01
C ARG A 69 4.36 3.22 -13.79
N ILE A 70 5.65 3.46 -13.99
CA ILE A 70 6.30 4.75 -13.87
C ILE A 70 6.85 5.11 -15.24
N GLY A 71 6.62 6.33 -15.71
CA GLY A 71 7.23 6.84 -16.93
C GLY A 71 6.79 8.26 -17.23
N ASN A 72 7.66 9.07 -17.83
CA ASN A 72 7.36 10.46 -18.21
C ASN A 72 6.80 11.32 -17.06
N ASN A 73 7.29 11.12 -15.83
CA ASN A 73 6.78 11.76 -14.61
C ASN A 73 5.31 11.43 -14.27
N GLU A 74 4.77 10.37 -14.85
CA GLU A 74 3.48 9.80 -14.51
C GLU A 74 3.67 8.45 -13.83
N ILE A 75 2.98 8.27 -12.70
CA ILE A 75 2.96 7.04 -11.95
C ILE A 75 1.51 6.57 -11.87
N THR A 76 1.25 5.39 -12.42
CA THR A 76 -0.04 4.71 -12.33
C THR A 76 0.13 3.47 -11.47
N ILE A 77 -0.57 3.41 -10.35
CA ILE A 77 -0.63 2.26 -9.46
C ILE A 77 -2.02 1.63 -9.58
N LEU A 78 -2.05 0.37 -10.00
CA LEU A 78 -3.24 -0.47 -10.10
C LEU A 78 -3.21 -1.46 -8.93
N GLY A 79 -3.93 -1.15 -7.85
CA GLY A 79 -4.02 -2.00 -6.66
C GLY A 79 -5.29 -2.84 -6.68
N ASN A 80 -5.28 -4.02 -6.05
CA ASN A 80 -6.51 -4.79 -5.83
C ASN A 80 -7.44 -4.08 -4.84
N ASP A 81 -6.84 -3.55 -3.77
CA ASP A 81 -7.52 -2.75 -2.76
C ASP A 81 -6.51 -1.77 -2.15
N ALA A 82 -7.00 -0.62 -1.71
CA ALA A 82 -6.17 0.44 -1.17
C ALA A 82 -6.96 1.35 -0.22
N GLU A 83 -6.34 1.67 0.91
CA GLU A 83 -6.94 2.42 2.01
C GLU A 83 -5.97 3.52 2.46
N ILE A 84 -6.46 4.75 2.59
CA ILE A 84 -5.65 5.87 3.08
C ILE A 84 -5.56 5.76 4.60
N SER A 85 -4.38 6.00 5.18
CA SER A 85 -4.15 5.81 6.61
C SER A 85 -5.12 6.57 7.52
N THR A 86 -5.61 7.74 7.09
CA THR A 86 -6.61 8.55 7.83
C THR A 86 -8.01 7.97 7.84
N ASP A 87 -8.35 7.09 6.90
CA ASP A 87 -9.69 6.48 6.79
C ASP A 87 -9.77 5.14 7.56
N ILE A 88 -8.63 4.64 8.07
CA ILE A 88 -8.55 3.37 8.78
C ILE A 88 -8.77 3.60 10.27
N ASP A 89 -9.77 2.93 10.85
CA ASP A 89 -9.97 2.92 12.30
C ASP A 89 -8.87 2.04 12.97
N PRO A 90 -8.07 2.59 13.91
CA PRO A 90 -7.04 1.82 14.62
C PRO A 90 -7.60 0.60 15.37
N GLN A 91 -8.79 0.72 15.96
CA GLN A 91 -9.38 -0.37 16.74
C GLN A 91 -9.85 -1.49 15.83
N GLU A 92 -10.49 -1.16 14.71
CA GLU A 92 -10.92 -2.16 13.72
C GLU A 92 -9.71 -2.86 13.08
N ALA A 93 -8.66 -2.11 12.76
CA ALA A 93 -7.42 -2.68 12.22
C ALA A 93 -6.77 -3.66 13.19
N GLN A 94 -6.72 -3.32 14.49
CA GLN A 94 -6.15 -4.19 15.52
C GLN A 94 -6.99 -5.46 15.74
N GLN A 95 -8.32 -5.33 15.80
CA GLN A 95 -9.22 -6.48 15.90
C GLN A 95 -9.10 -7.41 14.69
N ALA A 96 -9.00 -6.84 13.49
CA ALA A 96 -8.80 -7.62 12.27
C ALA A 96 -7.47 -8.40 12.28
N LEU A 97 -6.42 -7.83 12.88
CA LEU A 97 -5.14 -8.50 13.07
C LEU A 97 -5.26 -9.69 14.03
N GLU A 98 -5.89 -9.51 15.19
CA GLU A 98 -6.10 -10.58 16.17
C GLU A 98 -6.92 -11.75 15.58
N ILE A 99 -7.98 -11.43 14.82
CA ILE A 99 -8.79 -12.44 14.13
C ILE A 99 -7.97 -13.18 13.08
N ALA A 100 -7.13 -12.47 12.32
CA ALA A 100 -6.28 -13.08 11.30
C ALA A 100 -5.20 -14.01 11.92
N GLU A 101 -4.62 -13.63 13.05
CA GLU A 101 -3.66 -14.47 13.80
C GLU A 101 -4.32 -15.73 14.39
N ALA A 102 -5.52 -15.58 14.95
CA ALA A 102 -6.30 -16.71 15.45
C ALA A 102 -6.67 -17.68 14.31
N ASN A 103 -7.05 -17.15 13.15
CA ASN A 103 -7.38 -17.96 11.97
C ASN A 103 -6.16 -18.68 11.40
N LEU A 104 -4.98 -18.05 11.42
CA LEU A 104 -3.74 -18.70 11.01
C LEU A 104 -3.39 -19.87 11.93
N SER A 105 -3.58 -19.69 13.24
CA SER A 105 -3.32 -20.74 14.25
C SER A 105 -4.27 -21.94 14.13
N ARG A 106 -5.49 -21.71 13.64
CA ARG A 106 -6.52 -22.75 13.41
C ARG A 106 -6.51 -23.32 11.99
N ALA A 107 -5.70 -22.77 11.08
CA ALA A 107 -5.71 -23.17 9.70
C ALA A 107 -5.16 -24.60 9.53
N GLU A 108 -5.98 -25.50 9.01
CA GLU A 108 -5.60 -26.88 8.75
C GLU A 108 -5.41 -27.12 7.24
N GLY A 109 -4.23 -27.62 6.88
CA GLY A 109 -3.89 -27.91 5.49
C GLY A 109 -3.36 -26.72 4.68
N LYS A 110 -2.81 -27.03 3.51
CA LYS A 110 -2.02 -26.09 2.71
C LYS A 110 -2.81 -24.88 2.20
N ARG A 111 -4.06 -25.09 1.76
CA ARG A 111 -4.89 -24.02 1.20
C ARG A 111 -5.32 -23.00 2.26
N GLN A 112 -5.86 -23.47 3.38
CA GLN A 112 -6.29 -22.60 4.47
C GLN A 112 -5.11 -21.82 5.06
N ALA A 113 -3.93 -22.45 5.17
CA ALA A 113 -2.72 -21.77 5.62
C ALA A 113 -2.30 -20.62 4.67
N ILE A 114 -2.42 -20.80 3.34
CA ILE A 114 -2.10 -19.74 2.37
C ILE A 114 -3.09 -18.57 2.50
N GLU A 115 -4.39 -18.87 2.55
CA GLU A 115 -5.44 -17.86 2.68
C GLU A 115 -5.31 -17.08 4.00
N ALA A 116 -5.06 -17.77 5.11
CA ALA A 116 -4.85 -17.14 6.41
C ALA A 116 -3.57 -16.29 6.46
N ASN A 117 -2.47 -16.75 5.85
CA ASN A 117 -1.24 -15.95 5.75
C ASN A 117 -1.45 -14.68 4.93
N LEU A 118 -2.21 -14.76 3.83
CA LEU A 118 -2.55 -13.60 3.01
C LEU A 118 -3.39 -12.59 3.82
N ALA A 119 -4.42 -13.08 4.53
CA ALA A 119 -5.25 -12.23 5.39
C ALA A 119 -4.43 -11.56 6.49
N LEU A 120 -3.50 -12.30 7.13
CA LEU A 120 -2.60 -11.77 8.15
C LEU A 120 -1.71 -10.65 7.61
N ARG A 121 -1.10 -10.85 6.43
CA ARG A 121 -0.28 -9.82 5.77
C ARG A 121 -1.06 -8.53 5.51
N ARG A 122 -2.30 -8.65 5.04
CA ARG A 122 -3.20 -7.51 4.81
C ARG A 122 -3.53 -6.78 6.12
N ALA A 123 -3.96 -7.51 7.14
CA ALA A 123 -4.30 -6.94 8.45
C ALA A 123 -3.10 -6.23 9.10
N ARG A 124 -1.92 -6.86 9.04
CA ARG A 124 -0.67 -6.26 9.53
C ARG A 124 -0.33 -4.96 8.82
N THR A 125 -0.50 -4.91 7.50
CA THR A 125 -0.26 -3.70 6.70
C THR A 125 -1.20 -2.57 7.08
N ARG A 126 -2.48 -2.87 7.35
CA ARG A 126 -3.45 -1.85 7.82
C ARG A 126 -3.04 -1.26 9.17
N VAL A 127 -2.65 -2.11 10.13
CA VAL A 127 -2.17 -1.64 11.45
C VAL A 127 -0.90 -0.80 11.31
N GLU A 128 0.03 -1.21 10.45
CA GLU A 128 1.26 -0.45 10.20
C GLU A 128 0.95 0.92 9.58
N ALA A 129 0.00 1.00 8.65
CA ALA A 129 -0.41 2.25 8.02
C ALA A 129 -0.92 3.29 9.04
N VAL A 130 -1.66 2.84 10.05
CA VAL A 130 -2.17 3.72 11.11
C VAL A 130 -1.05 4.19 12.04
N ASN A 131 -0.15 3.28 12.43
CA ASN A 131 0.95 3.60 13.35
C ASN A 131 1.95 4.61 12.75
N VAL A 132 2.13 4.62 11.43
CA VAL A 132 3.03 5.57 10.74
C VAL A 132 2.56 7.03 10.88
N ILE A 133 1.27 7.29 11.17
CA ILE A 133 0.77 8.64 11.44
C ILE A 133 1.29 9.20 12.78
N SER A 134 1.74 8.34 13.70
CA SER A 134 2.04 8.73 15.09
C SER A 134 3.46 9.26 15.34
N TYR A 135 4.23 9.60 14.29
CA TYR A 135 5.59 10.15 14.41
C TYR A 135 5.78 11.50 13.72
#